data_AF-A0A699YR49-F1
#
_entry.id   AF-A0A699YR49-F1
#
_cell.length_a   1.000
_cell.length_b   1.000
_cell.length_c   1.000
_cell.angle_alpha   90.00
_cell.angle_beta   90.00
_cell.angle_gamma   90.00
#
_symmetry.space_group_name_H-M   'P 1'
#
loop_
_entity.id
_entity.type
_entity.pdbx_description
1 polymer ?
#
loop_
_entity_poly.entity_id
_entity_poly.type
_entity_poly.pdbx_seq_one_letter_code
_entity_poly.pdbx_strand_id
1 'polypeptide(L)'
;GSITRDEFEAMLEPSLQRFRGVLQQALQRSGVPQSEISSVEVVGSSTRIPCLARIVEEVFGKAASRTMNAKECVSRGCALQCAMLSPAFK
;
A
#
# COMPACT_ATOMS: atom_id res chain seq x y z
N GLY A 1 -25.89 -16.62 7.25
CA GLY A 1 -26.12 -15.65 6.16
C GLY A 1 -24.85 -15.56 5.33
N SER A 2 -24.99 -15.40 4.02
CA SER A 2 -23.87 -15.10 3.10
C SER A 2 -23.86 -13.61 2.82
N ILE A 3 -22.67 -13.01 2.77
CA ILE A 3 -22.49 -11.63 2.31
C ILE A 3 -21.79 -11.71 0.96
N THR A 4 -22.35 -11.06 -0.05
CA THR A 4 -21.71 -10.91 -1.36
C THR A 4 -20.56 -9.90 -1.27
N ARG A 5 -19.62 -9.99 -2.21
CA ARG A 5 -18.50 -9.03 -2.25
C ARG A 5 -19.00 -7.60 -2.39
N ASP A 6 -20.01 -7.38 -3.20
CA ASP A 6 -20.54 -6.03 -3.48
C ASP A 6 -21.21 -5.44 -2.24
N GLU A 7 -21.95 -6.24 -1.48
CA GLU A 7 -22.51 -5.82 -0.18
C GLU A 7 -21.40 -5.46 0.81
N PHE A 8 -20.34 -6.27 0.89
CA PHE A 8 -19.19 -5.98 1.75
C PHE A 8 -18.46 -4.70 1.33
N GLU A 9 -18.23 -4.50 0.03
CA GLU A 9 -17.59 -3.30 -0.50
C GLU A 9 -18.46 -2.05 -0.25
N ALA A 10 -19.79 -2.15 -0.42
CA ALA A 10 -20.73 -1.07 -0.12
C ALA A 10 -20.71 -0.67 1.38
N MET A 11 -20.62 -1.65 2.28
CA MET A 11 -20.48 -1.39 3.72
C MET A 11 -19.16 -0.67 4.06
N LEU A 12 -18.12 -0.89 3.27
CA LEU A 12 -16.80 -0.29 3.48
C LEU A 12 -16.61 1.07 2.78
N GLU A 13 -17.58 1.55 2.01
CA GLU A 13 -17.42 2.73 1.16
C GLU A 13 -16.83 3.96 1.89
N PRO A 14 -17.24 4.33 3.13
CA PRO A 14 -16.62 5.43 3.85
C PRO A 14 -15.11 5.23 4.11
N SER A 15 -14.70 3.98 4.37
CA SER A 15 -13.30 3.63 4.58
C SER A 15 -12.51 3.64 3.27
N LEU A 16 -13.13 3.19 2.17
CA LEU A 16 -12.52 3.23 0.83
C LEU A 16 -12.32 4.66 0.34
N GLN A 17 -13.26 5.56 0.60
CA GLN A 17 -13.12 6.99 0.28
C GLN A 17 -11.98 7.64 1.08
N ARG A 18 -11.89 7.36 2.38
CA ARG A 18 -10.76 7.82 3.18
C ARG A 18 -9.42 7.28 2.66
N PHE A 19 -9.39 6.00 2.28
CA PHE A 19 -8.19 5.38 1.71
C PHE A 19 -7.75 6.08 0.41
N ARG A 20 -8.67 6.32 -0.54
CA ARG A 20 -8.42 7.10 -1.77
C ARG A 20 -7.81 8.46 -1.46
N GLY A 21 -8.42 9.20 -0.53
CA GLY A 21 -7.95 10.54 -0.15
C GLY A 21 -6.54 10.55 0.43
N VAL A 22 -6.17 9.54 1.25
CA VAL A 22 -4.81 9.43 1.79
C VAL A 22 -3.77 9.19 0.69
N LEU A 23 -4.09 8.34 -0.30
CA LEU A 23 -3.16 8.07 -1.40
C LEU A 23 -2.96 9.31 -2.29
N GLN A 24 -4.04 10.03 -2.63
CA GLN A 24 -3.96 11.27 -3.41
C GLN A 24 -3.17 12.35 -2.67
N GLN A 25 -3.38 12.50 -1.37
CA GLN A 25 -2.59 13.44 -0.55
C GLN A 25 -1.11 13.05 -0.49
N ALA A 26 -0.79 11.76 -0.40
CA ALA A 26 0.59 11.29 -0.42
C ALA A 26 1.29 11.62 -1.74
N LEU A 27 0.61 11.40 -2.87
CA LEU A 27 1.12 11.76 -4.19
C LEU A 27 1.31 13.27 -4.35
N GLN A 28 0.34 14.07 -3.87
CA GLN A 28 0.46 15.53 -3.91
C GLN A 28 1.64 16.03 -3.06
N ARG A 29 1.82 15.46 -1.86
CA ARG A 29 2.89 15.86 -0.93
C ARG A 29 4.28 15.43 -1.40
N SER A 30 4.40 14.34 -2.16
CA SER A 30 5.70 13.93 -2.70
C SER A 30 6.21 14.88 -3.77
N GLY A 31 5.32 15.62 -4.45
CA GLY A 31 5.66 16.47 -5.59
C GLY A 31 6.09 15.67 -6.83
N VAL A 32 6.01 14.33 -6.78
CA VAL A 32 6.39 13.44 -7.87
C VAL A 32 5.20 13.30 -8.81
N PRO A 33 5.34 13.60 -10.11
CA PRO A 33 4.26 13.38 -11.07
C PRO A 33 3.99 11.88 -11.20
N GLN A 34 2.73 11.52 -11.41
CA GLN A 34 2.28 10.13 -11.50
C GLN A 34 3.05 9.33 -12.58
N SER A 35 3.46 10.01 -13.66
CA SER A 35 4.24 9.42 -14.76
C SER A 35 5.65 8.96 -14.36
N GLU A 36 6.23 9.54 -13.31
CA GLU A 36 7.57 9.20 -12.82
C GLU A 36 7.57 8.03 -11.82
N ILE A 37 6.39 7.58 -11.38
CA ILE A 37 6.28 6.40 -10.52
C ILE A 37 6.73 5.18 -11.31
N SER A 38 7.76 4.47 -10.85
CA SER A 38 8.26 3.28 -11.55
C SER A 38 7.39 2.05 -11.28
N SER A 39 7.09 1.79 -10.00
CA SER A 39 6.26 0.67 -9.54
C SER A 39 5.48 1.05 -8.28
N VAL A 40 4.45 0.27 -7.95
CA VAL A 40 3.66 0.46 -6.73
C VAL A 40 3.62 -0.85 -5.96
N GLU A 41 4.19 -0.86 -4.77
CA GLU A 41 4.29 -2.06 -3.94
C GLU A 41 3.30 -2.03 -2.79
N VAL A 42 2.54 -3.11 -2.60
CA VAL A 42 1.56 -3.21 -1.52
C VAL A 42 1.98 -4.24 -0.47
N VAL A 43 1.89 -3.85 0.80
CA VAL A 43 2.30 -4.65 1.96
C VAL A 43 1.17 -4.68 2.98
N GLY A 44 1.00 -5.82 3.66
CA GLY A 44 -0.02 -6.04 4.68
C GLY A 44 -1.23 -6.83 4.20
N SER A 45 -1.88 -7.56 5.11
CA SER A 45 -2.92 -8.55 4.79
C SER A 45 -4.15 -7.95 4.10
N SER A 46 -4.57 -6.75 4.52
CA SER A 46 -5.75 -6.08 3.96
C SER A 46 -5.60 -5.76 2.47
N THR A 47 -4.37 -5.58 1.98
CA THR A 47 -4.10 -5.31 0.54
C THR A 47 -4.49 -6.45 -0.40
N ARG A 48 -4.90 -7.60 0.14
CA ARG A 48 -5.47 -8.72 -0.63
C ARG A 48 -6.94 -8.51 -1.02
N ILE A 49 -7.61 -7.52 -0.43
CA ILE A 49 -8.98 -7.17 -0.79
C ILE A 49 -8.97 -6.55 -2.21
N PRO A 50 -9.72 -7.11 -3.19
CA PRO A 50 -9.65 -6.67 -4.59
C PRO A 50 -9.95 -5.19 -4.83
N CYS A 51 -10.89 -4.58 -4.10
CA CYS A 51 -11.20 -3.15 -4.25
C CYS A 51 -10.02 -2.23 -3.90
N LEU A 52 -9.17 -2.61 -2.93
CA LEU A 52 -8.01 -1.79 -2.56
C LEU A 52 -6.96 -1.81 -3.67
N ALA A 53 -6.74 -2.93 -4.33
CA ALA A 53 -5.81 -3.02 -5.46
C ALA A 53 -6.28 -2.15 -6.64
N ARG A 54 -7.60 -2.16 -6.94
CA ARG A 54 -8.21 -1.29 -7.96
C ARG A 54 -8.00 0.19 -7.63
N ILE A 55 -8.28 0.59 -6.39
CA ILE A 55 -8.09 1.98 -5.93
C ILE A 55 -6.63 2.43 -6.07
N VAL A 56 -5.68 1.56 -5.71
CA VAL A 56 -4.25 1.85 -5.85
C VAL A 56 -3.90 2.09 -7.33
N GLU A 57 -4.38 1.24 -8.22
CA GLU A 57 -4.16 1.39 -9.66
C GLU A 57 -4.84 2.65 -10.22
N GLU A 58 -6.05 2.99 -9.78
CA GLU A 58 -6.76 4.24 -10.14
C GLU A 58 -5.96 5.48 -9.73
N VAL A 59 -5.36 5.50 -8.54
CA VAL A 59 -4.65 6.66 -8.01
C VAL A 59 -3.25 6.81 -8.62
N PHE A 60 -2.51 5.70 -8.77
CA PHE A 60 -1.11 5.75 -9.21
C PHE A 60 -0.93 5.39 -10.70
N GLY A 61 -1.98 4.94 -11.38
CA GLY A 61 -1.94 4.54 -12.80
C GLY A 61 -1.09 3.30 -13.07
N LYS A 62 -0.80 2.52 -12.03
CA LYS A 62 0.05 1.35 -12.09
C LYS A 62 -0.51 0.23 -11.21
N ALA A 63 -0.45 -0.99 -11.74
CA ALA A 63 -0.89 -2.17 -11.02
C ALA A 63 -0.07 -2.39 -9.74
N ALA A 64 -0.77 -2.76 -8.67
CA ALA A 64 -0.15 -3.09 -7.39
C ALA A 64 0.68 -4.39 -7.49
N SER A 65 1.96 -4.29 -7.12
CA SER A 65 2.93 -5.38 -7.12
C SER A 65 3.17 -5.93 -5.71
N ARG A 66 3.58 -7.22 -5.64
CA ARG A 66 3.76 -8.00 -4.40
C ARG A 66 5.02 -8.87 -4.44
N THR A 67 6.13 -8.26 -4.78
CA THR A 67 7.48 -8.85 -4.81
C THR A 67 8.07 -8.99 -3.40
N MET A 68 7.66 -8.15 -2.44
CA MET A 68 8.10 -8.22 -1.05
C MET A 68 7.29 -9.22 -0.22
N ASN A 69 7.95 -9.85 0.77
CA ASN A 69 7.26 -10.65 1.78
C ASN A 69 6.41 -9.75 2.68
N ALA A 70 5.09 -9.82 2.52
CA ALA A 70 4.13 -8.94 3.21
C ALA A 70 4.11 -9.07 4.75
N LYS A 71 4.69 -10.12 5.34
CA LYS A 71 4.73 -10.34 6.80
C LYS A 71 6.02 -9.85 7.43
N GLU A 72 7.12 -9.88 6.68
CA GLU A 72 8.48 -9.74 7.23
C GLU A 72 9.25 -8.55 6.67
N CYS A 73 8.82 -7.96 5.54
CA CYS A 73 9.59 -6.89 4.91
C CYS A 73 9.80 -5.68 5.84
N VAL A 74 8.80 -5.39 6.69
CA VAL A 74 8.88 -4.31 7.68
C VAL A 74 9.93 -4.64 8.76
N SER A 75 9.84 -5.81 9.40
CA SER A 75 10.77 -6.18 10.48
C SER A 75 12.20 -6.33 9.97
N ARG A 76 12.38 -6.88 8.77
CA ARG A 76 13.70 -6.97 8.12
C ARG A 76 14.27 -5.60 7.80
N GLY A 77 13.45 -4.66 7.30
CA GLY A 77 13.86 -3.29 7.05
C GLY A 77 14.29 -2.57 8.34
N CYS A 78 13.54 -2.74 9.43
CA CYS A 78 13.92 -2.21 10.74
C CYS A 78 15.23 -2.79 11.25
N ALA A 79 15.41 -4.12 11.16
CA ALA A 79 16.65 -4.77 11.59
C ALA A 79 17.88 -4.26 10.81
N LEU A 80 17.74 -4.07 9.49
CA LEU A 80 18.79 -3.48 8.66
C LEU A 80 19.10 -2.04 9.09
N GLN A 81 18.07 -1.21 9.31
CA GLN A 81 18.25 0.16 9.77
C GLN A 81 18.97 0.22 11.12
N CYS A 82 18.64 -0.67 12.06
CA CYS A 82 19.34 -0.77 13.34
C CYS A 82 20.81 -1.16 13.17
N ALA A 83 21.11 -2.10 12.26
CA ALA A 83 22.48 -2.51 11.97
C ALA A 83 23.30 -1.35 11.38
N MET A 84 22.74 -0.56 10.45
CA MET A 84 23.40 0.60 9.86
C MET A 84 23.75 1.70 10.86
N LEU A 85 22.94 1.85 11.92
CA LEU A 85 23.17 2.83 12.98
C LEU A 85 24.08 2.31 14.09
N SER A 86 24.38 1.00 14.10
CA SER A 86 25.19 0.39 15.14
C SER A 86 26.68 0.66 14.91
N PRO A 87 27.39 1.29 15.86
CA PRO A 87 28.83 1.48 15.75
C PRO A 87 29.62 0.15 15.88
N ALA A 88 28.97 -0.92 16.33
CA ALA A 88 29.57 -2.24 16.52
C ALA A 88 29.40 -3.17 15.30
N PHE A 89 28.54 -2.81 14.35
CA PHE A 89 28.25 -3.63 13.17
C PHE A 89 28.76 -2.88 11.93
N LYS A 90 29.64 -3.50 11.14
CA LYS A 90 30.17 -2.95 9.88
C LYS A 90 29.69 -3.80 8.71
#